data_AF-A0AAN6TXV8-F1
#
_entry.id   AF-A0AAN6TXV8-F1
#
_cell.length_a   1.000
_cell.length_b   1.000
_cell.length_c   1.000
_cell.angle_alpha   90.00
_cell.angle_beta   90.00
_cell.angle_gamma   90.00
#
_symmetry.space_group_name_H-M   'P 1'
#
loop_
_entity.id
_entity.type
_entity.pdbx_description
1 polymer ?
#
loop_
_entity_poly.entity_id
_entity_poly.type
_entity_poly.pdbx_seq_one_letter_code
_entity_poly.pdbx_strand_id
1 'polypeptide(L)'
;MSTTGAEDGFNEPDSMIAANRIPNILPHERVFPIQIGCELFKLSGASISSDAPSYFSQYFRCQLKEADEQGQDPASAIRTLYIDRDPIIFRDISLHLQGYHVQPRDSTHFVRLFADAQFYHLPKLVSQLYEESIFTTVGGVQFRIPRDLFSDPGNSPNFFTLGFAAFFTSPGGDLFPGLDRDGLLRPPSIVPPSVEGRSPEVFAQLLHLLRGYPVHIRNEEHRAELLRDCRYFNFKGVEQRLIPHAIVFNLARGKEEIVVRLRDILKSGISVAGEPTAGDPFMGWVNYARPYVDAKGYELVLEVDGESTRLRYGTRSGYGGGGGGGVMHARAEFFGEMRVRMTKLLDVIANKLNLPPTQQLMGLLMAQGEGESPSPSPGNTPLSEDLVKVVIDSDSSVVLDGKPWAPSAEEEDLWGGGHIDSSLMSRKRRRAEEGQGGEEEWIVRRGQWRLRIQGTRNGKAAVECCLVVVKLDVYSSERARNAQRPFLGV
;
A
#
# COMPACT_ATOMS: atom_id res chain seq x y z
N MET A 1 61.10 -11.92 31.65
CA MET A 1 59.93 -12.09 30.77
C MET A 1 58.70 -11.97 31.64
N SER A 2 57.97 -10.89 31.42
CA SER A 2 56.76 -10.47 32.12
C SER A 2 55.60 -11.42 31.82
N THR A 3 54.80 -11.77 32.83
CA THR A 3 53.38 -12.10 32.63
C THR A 3 52.58 -11.54 33.80
N THR A 4 51.80 -10.52 33.46
CA THR A 4 50.76 -9.86 34.25
C THR A 4 49.52 -10.75 34.31
N GLY A 5 49.07 -11.12 35.51
CA GLY A 5 47.72 -11.65 35.74
C GLY A 5 46.81 -10.50 36.14
N ALA A 6 45.90 -10.12 35.25
CA ALA A 6 44.91 -9.07 35.46
C ALA A 6 43.79 -9.58 36.39
N GLU A 7 43.49 -8.81 37.42
CA GLU A 7 42.24 -8.90 38.19
C GLU A 7 41.14 -8.24 37.34
N ASP A 8 40.28 -9.05 36.73
CA ASP A 8 39.05 -8.58 36.09
C ASP A 8 38.04 -8.16 37.16
N GLY A 9 38.02 -6.86 37.44
CA GLY A 9 36.92 -6.21 38.14
C GLY A 9 35.65 -6.28 37.29
N PHE A 10 34.65 -7.01 37.78
CA PHE A 10 33.28 -6.91 37.27
C PHE A 10 32.74 -5.50 37.55
N ASN A 11 32.95 -4.59 36.60
CA ASN A 11 32.20 -3.35 36.49
C ASN A 11 30.79 -3.70 35.99
N GLU A 12 29.83 -3.82 36.91
CA GLU A 12 28.41 -3.70 36.57
C GLU A 12 28.15 -2.31 35.95
N PRO A 13 27.26 -2.19 34.96
CA PRO A 13 27.02 -0.91 34.30
C PRO A 13 26.25 0.03 35.24
N ASP A 14 26.98 0.97 35.84
CA ASP A 14 26.51 2.11 36.64
C ASP A 14 25.42 2.97 35.94
N SER A 15 25.16 2.74 34.65
CA SER A 15 24.18 3.47 33.85
C SER A 15 22.72 3.11 34.16
N MET A 16 22.42 1.90 34.68
CA MET A 16 21.04 1.53 35.03
C MET A 16 20.62 2.01 36.43
N ILE A 17 21.57 2.21 37.35
CA ILE A 17 21.28 2.66 38.73
C ILE A 17 20.99 4.17 38.78
N ALA A 18 21.58 4.95 37.87
CA ALA A 18 21.33 6.40 37.76
C ALA A 18 19.91 6.76 37.29
N ALA A 19 19.24 5.90 36.51
CA ALA A 19 17.92 6.21 35.93
C ALA A 19 16.77 6.21 36.96
N ASN A 20 16.95 5.56 38.11
CA ASN A 20 15.91 5.40 39.14
C ASN A 20 16.07 6.31 40.37
N ARG A 21 17.09 7.18 40.43
CA ARG A 21 17.25 8.12 41.56
C ARG A 21 16.44 9.39 41.32
N ILE A 22 15.50 9.67 42.23
CA ILE A 22 14.73 10.92 42.23
C ILE A 22 15.69 12.10 42.42
N PRO A 23 15.72 13.08 41.49
CA PRO A 23 16.51 14.30 41.64
C PRO A 23 16.21 14.99 42.98
N ASN A 24 17.24 15.50 43.65
CA ASN A 24 17.06 16.28 44.88
C ASN A 24 16.91 17.78 44.53
N ILE A 25 15.82 18.12 43.84
CA ILE A 25 15.51 19.51 43.43
C ILE A 25 14.73 20.24 44.53
N LEU A 26 13.78 19.54 45.15
CA LEU A 26 13.06 19.98 46.35
C LEU A 26 13.36 19.00 47.50
N PRO A 27 13.40 19.48 48.76
CA PRO A 27 13.57 18.61 49.92
C PRO A 27 12.54 17.47 49.93
N HIS A 28 13.03 16.22 49.86
CA HIS A 28 12.18 15.05 49.58
C HIS A 28 11.06 14.84 50.59
N GLU A 29 11.33 15.01 51.88
CA GLU A 29 10.40 14.77 53.00
C GLU A 29 9.34 15.87 53.13
N ARG A 30 9.55 17.01 52.48
CA ARG A 30 8.74 18.18 52.65
C ARG A 30 7.47 18.11 51.82
N VAL A 31 6.35 18.55 52.39
CA VAL A 31 5.05 18.59 51.70
C VAL A 31 4.77 19.99 51.17
N PHE A 32 4.38 20.06 49.90
CA PHE A 32 4.08 21.29 49.18
C PHE A 32 2.58 21.35 48.82
N PRO A 33 1.88 22.45 49.16
CA PRO A 33 0.45 22.61 48.87
C PRO A 33 0.20 23.18 47.46
N ILE A 34 -0.62 22.47 46.68
CA ILE A 34 -1.04 22.85 45.31
C ILE A 34 -2.57 22.81 45.24
N GLN A 35 -3.21 23.96 45.08
CA GLN A 35 -4.65 24.09 44.86
C GLN A 35 -4.96 24.02 43.36
N ILE A 36 -5.71 23.01 42.94
CA ILE A 36 -6.20 22.85 41.56
C ILE A 36 -7.72 23.03 41.55
N GLY A 37 -8.19 24.13 40.97
CA GLY A 37 -9.60 24.51 41.00
C GLY A 37 -10.11 24.55 42.45
N CYS A 38 -11.08 23.68 42.77
CA CYS A 38 -11.67 23.59 44.10
C CYS A 38 -10.97 22.60 45.05
N GLU A 39 -9.94 21.85 44.64
CA GLU A 39 -9.32 20.79 45.43
C GLU A 39 -7.86 21.10 45.80
N LEU A 40 -7.49 20.86 47.06
CA LEU A 40 -6.13 21.03 47.57
C LEU A 40 -5.36 19.71 47.54
N PHE A 41 -4.28 19.67 46.79
CA PHE A 41 -3.33 18.56 46.71
C PHE A 41 -2.10 18.84 47.57
N LYS A 42 -1.61 17.80 48.25
CA LYS A 42 -0.42 17.85 49.09
C LYS A 42 0.57 16.81 48.58
N LEU A 43 1.63 17.27 47.92
CA LEU A 43 2.64 16.41 47.31
C LEU A 43 3.98 16.57 48.01
N SER A 44 4.73 15.49 48.16
CA SER A 44 6.08 15.55 48.72
C SER A 44 7.07 16.15 47.71
N GLY A 45 8.20 16.68 48.18
CA GLY A 45 9.28 17.14 47.32
C GLY A 45 9.85 16.01 46.48
N ALA A 46 9.82 14.77 46.98
CA ALA A 46 10.19 13.59 46.21
C ALA A 46 9.22 13.34 45.05
N SER A 47 7.90 13.45 45.28
CA SER A 47 6.91 13.29 44.22
C SER A 47 7.01 14.39 43.16
N ILE A 48 7.18 15.65 43.56
CA ILE A 48 7.33 16.75 42.58
C ILE A 48 8.65 16.62 41.79
N SER A 49 9.71 16.15 42.44
CA SER A 49 11.02 15.99 41.79
C SER A 49 11.11 14.74 40.90
N SER A 50 10.15 13.80 40.99
CA SER A 50 10.18 12.54 40.24
C SER A 50 10.10 12.76 38.73
N ASP A 51 9.38 13.79 38.29
CA ASP A 51 9.22 14.20 36.88
C ASP A 51 9.59 15.68 36.70
N ALA A 52 10.80 16.03 37.13
CA ALA A 52 11.37 17.36 37.01
C ALA A 52 12.44 17.41 35.89
N PRO A 53 12.72 18.59 35.29
CA PRO A 53 12.17 19.91 35.60
C PRO A 53 10.71 20.07 35.15
N SER A 54 9.88 20.56 36.05
CA SER A 54 8.45 20.85 35.85
C SER A 54 8.08 22.23 36.42
N TYR A 55 6.91 22.73 36.02
CA TYR A 55 6.35 23.99 36.54
C TYR A 55 6.32 24.01 38.08
N PHE A 56 5.92 22.91 38.71
CA PHE A 56 5.88 22.75 40.16
C PHE A 56 7.27 22.86 40.79
N SER A 57 8.22 22.09 40.24
CA SER A 57 9.60 22.06 40.76
C SER A 57 10.25 23.44 40.68
N GLN A 58 9.99 24.20 39.60
CA GLN A 58 10.53 25.53 39.42
C GLN A 58 9.89 26.55 40.37
N TYR A 59 8.55 26.53 40.48
CA TYR A 59 7.80 27.44 41.35
C TYR A 59 8.24 27.34 42.81
N PHE A 60 8.25 26.13 43.39
CA PHE A 60 8.64 25.95 44.79
C PHE A 60 10.13 26.15 45.02
N ARG A 61 10.99 25.84 44.03
CA ARG A 61 12.42 26.12 44.13
C ARG A 61 12.70 27.63 44.20
N CYS A 62 11.99 28.45 43.43
CA CYS A 62 12.12 29.90 43.51
C CYS A 62 11.69 30.42 44.89
N GLN A 63 10.55 29.95 45.43
CA GLN A 63 10.11 30.36 46.77
C GLN A 63 11.09 29.97 47.87
N LEU A 64 11.67 28.77 47.81
CA LEU A 64 12.66 28.33 48.78
C LEU A 64 13.93 29.19 48.72
N LYS A 65 14.38 29.59 47.53
CA LYS A 65 15.51 30.51 47.36
C LYS A 65 15.23 31.89 47.92
N GLU A 66 14.06 32.46 47.60
CA GLU A 66 13.64 33.77 48.14
C GLU A 66 13.55 33.76 49.67
N ALA A 67 13.08 32.65 50.25
CA ALA A 67 12.99 32.48 51.71
C ALA A 67 14.38 32.42 52.37
N ASP A 68 15.32 31.69 51.77
CA ASP A 68 16.70 31.55 52.24
C ASP A 68 17.44 32.90 52.17
N GLU A 69 17.26 33.63 51.08
CA GLU A 69 17.80 34.99 50.89
C GLU A 69 17.23 36.00 51.91
N GLN A 70 15.98 35.81 52.35
CA GLN A 70 15.31 36.66 53.35
C GLN A 70 15.50 36.17 54.80
N GLY A 71 16.22 35.07 55.02
CA GLY A 71 16.45 34.47 56.34
C GLY A 71 15.15 34.00 57.03
N GLN A 72 14.09 33.73 56.27
CA GLN A 72 12.82 33.24 56.79
C GLN A 72 12.85 31.73 56.98
N ASP A 73 12.17 31.23 58.02
CA ASP A 73 11.95 29.79 58.14
C ASP A 73 11.21 29.30 56.90
N PRO A 74 11.77 28.36 56.12
CA PRO A 74 11.14 27.86 54.91
C PRO A 74 9.74 27.31 55.20
N ALA A 75 9.43 26.86 56.44
CA ALA A 75 8.08 26.44 56.88
C ALA A 75 7.00 27.51 56.71
N SER A 76 7.33 28.78 56.96
CA SER A 76 6.37 29.89 56.85
C SER A 76 6.35 30.53 55.45
N ALA A 77 7.43 30.36 54.68
CA ALA A 77 7.60 31.04 53.40
C ALA A 77 6.92 30.35 52.21
N ILE A 78 6.61 29.04 52.32
CA ILE A 78 5.96 28.32 51.22
C ILE A 78 4.49 28.69 51.13
N ARG A 79 4.14 29.32 50.01
CA ARG A 79 2.77 29.67 49.66
C ARG A 79 2.13 28.58 48.81
N THR A 80 0.82 28.38 49.00
CA THR A 80 0.01 27.49 48.17
C THR A 80 0.06 27.95 46.71
N LEU A 81 0.38 27.04 45.80
CA LEU A 81 0.28 27.27 44.36
C LEU A 81 -1.17 27.13 43.92
N TYR A 82 -1.75 28.15 43.28
CA TYR A 82 -3.12 28.12 42.79
C TYR A 82 -3.15 27.99 41.27
N ILE A 83 -3.89 27.00 40.76
CA ILE A 83 -4.06 26.74 39.33
C ILE A 83 -5.54 26.47 39.04
N ASP A 84 -6.11 27.18 38.07
CA ASP A 84 -7.50 27.03 37.64
C ASP A 84 -7.63 25.93 36.56
N ARG A 85 -7.55 24.66 36.98
CA ARG A 85 -7.66 23.46 36.12
C ARG A 85 -8.55 22.39 36.76
N ASP A 86 -8.84 21.34 36.00
CA ASP A 86 -9.72 20.24 36.41
C ASP A 86 -9.01 19.34 37.45
N PRO A 87 -9.51 19.26 38.69
CA PRO A 87 -8.90 18.42 39.72
C PRO A 87 -8.99 16.93 39.42
N ILE A 88 -9.93 16.49 38.57
CA ILE A 88 -10.09 15.07 38.22
C ILE A 88 -8.88 14.60 37.40
N ILE A 89 -8.43 15.39 36.44
CA ILE A 89 -7.24 15.10 35.63
C ILE A 89 -5.98 15.18 36.50
N PHE A 90 -5.92 16.17 37.39
CA PHE A 90 -4.75 16.34 38.25
C PHE A 90 -4.57 15.20 39.26
N ARG A 91 -5.64 14.50 39.68
CA ARG A 91 -5.50 13.28 40.50
C ARG A 91 -4.65 12.22 39.79
N ASP A 92 -4.86 12.04 38.49
CA ASP A 92 -4.06 11.11 37.70
C ASP A 92 -2.60 11.60 37.61
N ILE A 93 -2.37 12.90 37.41
CA ILE A 93 -1.01 13.48 37.44
C ILE A 93 -0.34 13.32 38.81
N SER A 94 -1.09 13.48 39.90
CA SER A 94 -0.60 13.24 41.26
C SER A 94 -0.16 11.79 41.45
N LEU A 95 -0.92 10.83 40.93
CA LEU A 95 -0.54 9.41 40.95
C LEU A 95 0.76 9.17 40.16
N HIS A 96 0.89 9.77 38.97
CA HIS A 96 2.14 9.72 38.20
C HIS A 96 3.34 10.26 38.98
N LEU A 97 3.19 11.44 39.59
CA LEU A 97 4.25 12.06 40.39
C LEU A 97 4.63 11.23 41.62
N GLN A 98 3.69 10.45 42.15
CA GLN A 98 3.92 9.47 43.21
C GLN A 98 4.57 8.16 42.73
N GLY A 99 4.74 7.99 41.42
CA GLY A 99 5.39 6.83 40.80
C GLY A 99 4.44 5.76 40.25
N TYR A 100 3.13 6.00 40.24
CA TYR A 100 2.16 5.07 39.65
C TYR A 100 2.06 5.26 38.13
N HIS A 101 1.89 4.16 37.41
CA HIS A 101 1.61 4.20 35.98
C HIS A 101 0.17 4.63 35.72
N VAL A 102 0.00 5.74 35.02
CA VAL A 102 -1.32 6.29 34.65
C VAL A 102 -1.70 5.87 33.24
N GLN A 103 -2.90 5.29 33.08
CA GLN A 103 -3.42 4.93 31.76
C GLN A 103 -4.65 5.77 31.40
N PRO A 104 -4.70 6.34 30.17
CA PRO A 104 -5.90 6.98 29.66
C PRO A 104 -7.09 6.02 29.58
N ARG A 105 -8.29 6.57 29.77
CA ARG A 105 -9.56 5.82 29.86
C ARG A 105 -10.31 5.83 28.53
N ASP A 106 -10.33 7.01 27.91
CA ASP A 106 -10.96 7.28 26.62
C ASP A 106 -10.20 8.39 25.89
N SER A 107 -10.65 8.72 24.68
CA SER A 107 -10.04 9.74 23.83
C SER A 107 -10.09 11.16 24.43
N THR A 108 -11.14 11.50 25.17
CA THR A 108 -11.28 12.81 25.82
C THR A 108 -10.34 12.91 27.01
N HIS A 109 -10.27 11.85 27.82
CA HIS A 109 -9.36 11.75 28.95
C HIS A 109 -7.90 11.85 28.48
N PHE A 110 -7.53 11.14 27.42
CA PHE A 110 -6.19 11.19 26.83
C PHE A 110 -5.76 12.62 26.49
N VAL A 111 -6.58 13.33 25.71
CA VAL A 111 -6.25 14.68 25.24
C VAL A 111 -6.13 15.67 26.39
N ARG A 112 -7.05 15.61 27.37
CA ARG A 112 -7.00 16.48 28.56
C ARG A 112 -5.76 16.21 29.40
N LEU A 113 -5.47 14.93 29.68
CA LEU A 113 -4.31 14.53 30.47
C LEU A 113 -2.99 14.90 29.77
N PHE A 114 -2.90 14.70 28.46
CA PHE A 114 -1.73 15.09 27.68
C PHE A 114 -1.52 16.61 27.66
N ALA A 115 -2.59 17.39 27.46
CA ALA A 115 -2.51 18.85 27.48
C ALA A 115 -2.07 19.38 28.86
N ASP A 116 -2.56 18.80 29.95
CA ASP A 116 -2.14 19.16 31.31
C ASP A 116 -0.69 18.73 31.59
N ALA A 117 -0.29 17.53 31.16
CA ALA A 117 1.09 17.07 31.29
C ALA A 117 2.08 18.01 30.59
N GLN A 118 1.70 18.51 29.40
CA GLN A 118 2.48 19.52 28.68
C GLN A 118 2.47 20.88 29.40
N PHE A 119 1.31 21.35 29.87
CA PHE A 119 1.18 22.62 30.58
C PHE A 119 2.08 22.65 31.84
N TYR A 120 2.09 21.56 32.60
CA TYR A 120 2.93 21.42 33.79
C TYR A 120 4.40 21.09 33.46
N HIS A 121 4.73 20.86 32.19
CA HIS A 121 6.06 20.45 31.73
C HIS A 121 6.53 19.16 32.42
N LEU A 122 5.78 18.07 32.26
CA LEU A 122 6.06 16.75 32.83
C LEU A 122 6.65 15.82 31.77
N PRO A 123 7.98 15.83 31.53
CA PRO A 123 8.58 15.12 30.40
C PRO A 123 8.41 13.60 30.45
N LYS A 124 8.47 12.97 31.64
CA LYS A 124 8.28 11.52 31.75
C LYS A 124 6.83 11.13 31.49
N LEU A 125 5.86 11.89 32.02
CA LEU A 125 4.45 11.63 31.74
C LEU A 125 4.12 11.83 30.25
N VAL A 126 4.62 12.90 29.64
CA VAL A 126 4.43 13.14 28.20
C VAL A 126 5.02 11.99 27.37
N SER A 127 6.21 11.52 27.73
CA SER A 127 6.85 10.37 27.05
C SER A 127 6.05 9.08 27.21
N GLN A 128 5.57 8.80 28.43
CA GLN A 128 4.73 7.64 28.71
C GLN A 128 3.41 7.67 27.91
N LEU A 129 2.71 8.82 27.90
CA LEU A 129 1.48 9.00 27.13
C LEU A 129 1.72 8.96 25.61
N TYR A 130 2.93 9.30 25.16
CA TYR A 130 3.31 9.19 23.77
C TYR A 130 3.45 7.73 23.32
N GLU A 131 3.94 6.85 24.18
CA GLU A 131 4.09 5.41 23.91
C GLU A 131 2.77 4.64 24.02
N GLU A 132 1.79 5.21 24.72
CA GLU A 132 0.46 4.61 24.89
C GLU A 132 -0.31 4.39 23.60
N SER A 133 -1.38 3.58 23.71
CA SER A 133 -2.29 3.30 22.59
C SER A 133 -2.85 4.58 21.97
N ILE A 134 -3.11 4.55 20.66
CA ILE A 134 -3.77 5.65 19.96
C ILE A 134 -5.28 5.59 20.25
N PHE A 135 -5.83 6.70 20.73
CA PHE A 135 -7.26 6.86 20.97
C PHE A 135 -7.87 7.71 19.86
N THR A 136 -8.89 7.19 19.19
CA THR A 136 -9.57 7.89 18.09
C THR A 136 -11.04 7.49 18.00
N THR A 137 -11.85 8.33 17.38
CA THR A 137 -13.26 8.04 17.11
C THR A 137 -13.46 7.85 15.61
N VAL A 138 -14.05 6.75 15.18
CA VAL A 138 -14.40 6.49 13.77
C VAL A 138 -15.89 6.25 13.69
N GLY A 139 -16.61 7.05 12.90
CA GLY A 139 -18.06 6.89 12.73
C GLY A 139 -18.85 6.92 14.04
N GLY A 140 -18.41 7.72 15.02
CA GLY A 140 -19.04 7.84 16.34
C GLY A 140 -18.65 6.75 17.36
N VAL A 141 -17.84 5.76 16.98
CA VAL A 141 -17.36 4.70 17.89
C VAL A 141 -15.91 4.96 18.28
N GLN A 142 -15.59 4.85 19.58
CA GLN A 142 -14.23 5.02 20.08
C GLN A 142 -13.41 3.74 19.93
N PHE A 143 -12.18 3.90 19.45
CA PHE A 143 -11.21 2.84 19.27
C PHE A 143 -9.93 3.15 20.07
N ARG A 144 -9.45 2.14 20.80
CA ARG A 144 -8.10 2.09 21.37
C ARG A 144 -7.24 1.18 20.52
N ILE A 145 -6.22 1.75 19.89
CA ILE A 145 -5.38 1.06 18.90
C ILE A 145 -3.95 0.96 19.44
N PRO A 146 -3.47 -0.26 19.75
CA PRO A 146 -2.07 -0.49 20.07
C PRO A 146 -1.15 -0.05 18.91
N ARG A 147 -0.01 0.59 19.20
CA ARG A 147 0.88 1.15 18.16
C ARG A 147 1.62 0.09 17.37
N ASP A 148 2.00 -0.98 18.06
CA ASP A 148 2.61 -2.19 17.51
C ASP A 148 1.74 -2.82 16.41
N LEU A 149 0.43 -2.59 16.42
CA LEU A 149 -0.47 -3.03 15.36
C LEU A 149 -0.11 -2.48 13.96
N PHE A 150 0.62 -1.36 13.90
CA PHE A 150 1.09 -0.74 12.66
C PHE A 150 2.54 -1.08 12.30
N SER A 151 3.19 -1.96 13.07
CA SER A 151 4.61 -2.32 12.86
C SER A 151 4.85 -3.12 11.58
N ASP A 152 3.82 -3.79 11.07
CA ASP A 152 3.89 -4.57 9.83
C ASP A 152 4.31 -3.72 8.62
N PRO A 153 5.14 -4.27 7.70
CA PRO A 153 5.58 -3.58 6.51
C PRO A 153 4.42 -2.98 5.71
N GLY A 154 4.59 -1.71 5.30
CA GLY A 154 3.60 -1.00 4.48
C GLY A 154 2.38 -0.48 5.24
N ASN A 155 2.29 -0.69 6.56
CA ASN A 155 1.20 -0.14 7.39
C ASN A 155 1.63 1.10 8.20
N SER A 156 2.87 1.56 8.05
CA SER A 156 3.39 2.81 8.60
C SER A 156 4.33 3.50 7.59
N PRO A 157 4.34 4.85 7.49
CA PRO A 157 3.43 5.78 8.15
C PRO A 157 2.00 5.69 7.58
N ASN A 158 1.00 5.80 8.46
CA ASN A 158 -0.42 5.76 8.13
C ASN A 158 -1.16 6.99 8.67
N PHE A 159 -2.46 7.09 8.40
CA PHE A 159 -3.30 8.21 8.86
C PHE A 159 -3.17 8.47 10.38
N PHE A 160 -3.17 7.41 11.19
CA PHE A 160 -3.11 7.51 12.65
C PHE A 160 -1.72 7.87 13.15
N THR A 161 -0.66 7.27 12.61
CA THR A 161 0.71 7.61 13.03
C THR A 161 1.10 9.02 12.58
N LEU A 162 0.65 9.46 11.40
CA LEU A 162 0.90 10.80 10.88
C LEU A 162 0.10 11.86 11.63
N GLY A 163 -1.20 11.63 11.84
CA GLY A 163 -2.05 12.53 12.62
C GLY A 163 -1.53 12.64 14.05
N PHE A 164 -1.23 11.51 14.69
CA PHE A 164 -0.67 11.50 16.03
C PHE A 164 0.67 12.27 16.09
N ALA A 165 1.56 12.08 15.12
CA ALA A 165 2.80 12.86 15.05
C ALA A 165 2.50 14.37 14.92
N ALA A 166 1.67 14.78 13.97
CA ALA A 166 1.32 16.19 13.77
C ALA A 166 0.72 16.86 15.03
N PHE A 167 -0.08 16.12 15.81
CA PHE A 167 -0.69 16.64 17.03
C PHE A 167 0.19 16.53 18.29
N PHE A 168 1.23 15.68 18.31
CA PHE A 168 1.93 15.33 19.57
C PHE A 168 3.48 15.29 19.48
N THR A 169 4.13 15.34 18.30
CA THR A 169 5.60 15.23 18.12
C THR A 169 6.34 16.52 17.79
N SER A 170 5.93 17.68 18.29
CA SER A 170 6.83 18.84 18.21
C SER A 170 7.60 19.01 19.51
N PRO A 171 8.80 18.40 19.67
CA PRO A 171 9.78 18.88 20.62
C PRO A 171 10.36 20.19 20.06
N GLY A 172 9.70 21.30 20.39
CA GLY A 172 10.17 22.66 20.07
C GLY A 172 9.49 23.40 18.92
N GLY A 173 8.42 22.89 18.31
CA GLY A 173 7.73 23.52 17.17
C GLY A 173 6.26 23.84 17.44
N ASP A 174 5.81 25.02 16.99
CA ASP A 174 4.44 25.53 17.09
C ASP A 174 3.39 24.50 16.68
N LEU A 175 2.76 23.87 17.67
CA LEU A 175 1.62 22.98 17.48
C LEU A 175 0.35 23.76 17.07
N PHE A 176 0.44 25.09 17.15
CA PHE A 176 -0.57 26.05 16.70
C PHE A 176 0.13 27.10 15.83
N PRO A 177 0.13 26.96 14.50
CA PRO A 177 0.67 27.98 13.61
C PRO A 177 0.02 29.34 13.94
N GLY A 178 0.80 30.29 14.46
CA GLY A 178 0.33 31.64 14.79
C GLY A 178 -0.16 31.88 16.23
N LEU A 179 0.07 30.95 17.17
CA LEU A 179 -0.23 31.15 18.60
C LEU A 179 1.07 31.17 19.40
N ASP A 180 1.46 32.38 19.82
CA ASP A 180 2.62 32.58 20.69
C ASP A 180 2.37 31.91 22.06
N ARG A 181 3.34 31.10 22.51
CA ARG A 181 3.23 30.32 23.76
C ARG A 181 3.55 31.16 25.00
N ASP A 182 4.24 32.29 24.80
CA ASP A 182 4.59 33.19 25.88
C ASP A 182 3.35 33.92 26.39
N GLY A 183 2.85 33.46 27.55
CA GLY A 183 1.71 34.08 28.25
C GLY A 183 0.37 33.35 28.12
N LEU A 184 0.31 32.16 27.52
CA LEU A 184 -0.90 31.33 27.56
C LEU A 184 -1.14 30.82 29.00
N LEU A 185 -2.03 31.50 29.72
CA LEU A 185 -2.49 31.11 31.05
C LEU A 185 -3.25 29.77 31.07
N ARG A 186 -3.70 29.28 29.91
CA ARG A 186 -4.49 28.05 29.76
C ARG A 186 -4.03 27.26 28.52
N PRO A 187 -3.95 25.93 28.61
CA PRO A 187 -3.72 25.12 27.42
C PRO A 187 -4.93 25.23 26.47
N PRO A 188 -4.70 25.13 25.15
CA PRO A 188 -5.75 25.24 24.14
C PRO A 188 -6.77 24.12 24.26
N SER A 189 -8.02 24.41 23.86
CA SER A 189 -9.10 23.41 23.83
C SER A 189 -8.87 22.46 22.66
N ILE A 190 -8.29 21.30 22.94
CA ILE A 190 -8.04 20.26 21.94
C ILE A 190 -9.22 19.30 21.93
N VAL A 191 -9.78 19.07 20.73
CA VAL A 191 -10.82 18.06 20.51
C VAL A 191 -10.14 16.74 20.13
N PRO A 192 -10.59 15.59 20.65
CA PRO A 192 -10.04 14.32 20.24
C PRO A 192 -10.16 14.07 18.73
N PRO A 193 -9.16 13.41 18.12
CA PRO A 193 -9.18 13.14 16.69
C PRO A 193 -10.34 12.20 16.34
N SER A 194 -11.17 12.65 15.39
CA SER A 194 -12.32 11.91 14.90
C SER A 194 -12.31 11.82 13.37
N VAL A 195 -12.80 10.69 12.87
CA VAL A 195 -12.96 10.40 11.45
C VAL A 195 -14.45 10.27 11.17
N GLU A 196 -15.00 11.31 10.57
CA GLU A 196 -16.40 11.35 10.15
C GLU A 196 -16.61 10.68 8.79
N GLY A 197 -17.84 10.21 8.52
CA GLY A 197 -18.22 9.65 7.22
C GLY A 197 -17.64 8.27 6.89
N ARG A 198 -17.08 7.56 7.88
CA ARG A 198 -16.54 6.18 7.74
C ARG A 198 -17.28 5.21 8.65
N SER A 199 -17.41 3.96 8.21
CA SER A 199 -18.11 2.92 8.98
C SER A 199 -17.20 2.38 10.10
N PRO A 200 -17.67 2.37 11.36
CA PRO A 200 -16.92 1.76 12.44
C PRO A 200 -16.79 0.24 12.27
N GLU A 201 -17.75 -0.42 11.62
CA GLU A 201 -17.73 -1.87 11.36
C GLU A 201 -16.66 -2.27 10.33
N VAL A 202 -16.53 -1.48 9.26
CA VAL A 202 -15.46 -1.68 8.26
C VAL A 202 -14.11 -1.46 8.91
N PHE A 203 -13.97 -0.39 9.70
CA PHE A 203 -12.72 -0.11 10.41
C PHE A 203 -12.34 -1.21 11.40
N ALA A 204 -13.29 -1.76 12.15
CA ALA A 204 -13.05 -2.88 13.07
C ALA A 204 -12.51 -4.12 12.33
N GLN A 205 -13.01 -4.40 11.12
CA GLN A 205 -12.49 -5.48 10.27
C GLN A 205 -11.07 -5.20 9.76
N LEU A 206 -10.75 -3.95 9.40
CA LEU A 206 -9.37 -3.56 9.05
C LEU A 206 -8.42 -3.77 10.23
N LEU A 207 -8.84 -3.43 11.45
CA LEU A 207 -8.06 -3.73 12.66
C LEU A 207 -7.92 -5.24 12.90
N HIS A 208 -8.91 -6.06 12.52
CA HIS A 208 -8.81 -7.52 12.59
C HIS A 208 -7.74 -8.05 11.62
N LEU A 209 -7.68 -7.52 10.39
CA LEU A 209 -6.64 -7.85 9.40
C LEU A 209 -5.23 -7.45 9.86
N LEU A 210 -5.10 -6.26 10.45
CA LEU A 210 -3.83 -5.78 11.00
C LEU A 210 -3.34 -6.65 12.17
N ARG A 211 -4.24 -7.24 12.95
CA ARG A 211 -3.88 -8.21 14.00
C ARG A 211 -3.43 -9.56 13.43
N GLY A 212 -3.45 -9.72 12.11
CA GLY A 212 -3.08 -10.96 11.42
C GLY A 212 -4.25 -11.90 11.14
N TYR A 213 -5.45 -11.63 11.67
CA TYR A 213 -6.60 -12.52 11.48
C TYR A 213 -7.23 -12.36 10.09
N PRO A 214 -7.69 -13.46 9.46
CA PRO A 214 -8.36 -13.39 8.17
C PRO A 214 -9.75 -12.76 8.31
N VAL A 215 -10.16 -11.98 7.30
CA VAL A 215 -11.54 -11.48 7.17
C VAL A 215 -12.24 -12.21 6.05
N HIS A 216 -13.44 -12.70 6.34
CA HIS A 216 -14.28 -13.35 5.34
C HIS A 216 -14.89 -12.30 4.39
N ILE A 217 -14.53 -12.40 3.10
CA ILE A 217 -15.06 -11.50 2.07
C ILE A 217 -16.40 -12.04 1.58
N ARG A 218 -17.48 -11.39 2.02
CA ARG A 218 -18.87 -11.73 1.68
C ARG A 218 -19.19 -11.59 0.19
N ASN A 219 -18.78 -10.49 -0.41
CA ASN A 219 -19.00 -10.17 -1.82
C ASN A 219 -17.98 -9.10 -2.28
N GLU A 220 -18.00 -8.76 -3.57
CA GLU A 220 -17.07 -7.77 -4.14
C GLU A 220 -17.36 -6.34 -3.65
N GLU A 221 -18.61 -6.02 -3.30
CA GLU A 221 -18.97 -4.72 -2.70
C GLU A 221 -18.31 -4.52 -1.33
N HIS A 222 -18.38 -5.55 -0.48
CA HIS A 222 -17.72 -5.57 0.82
C HIS A 222 -16.20 -5.43 0.69
N ARG A 223 -15.60 -6.11 -0.31
CA ARG A 223 -14.18 -5.94 -0.60
C ARG A 223 -13.86 -4.50 -1.02
N ALA A 224 -14.72 -3.89 -1.85
CA ALA A 224 -14.55 -2.52 -2.30
C ALA A 224 -14.67 -1.51 -1.15
N GLU A 225 -15.56 -1.73 -0.19
CA GLU A 225 -15.67 -0.94 1.05
C GLU A 225 -14.39 -1.04 1.88
N LEU A 226 -13.91 -2.26 2.14
CA LEU A 226 -12.65 -2.49 2.86
C LEU A 226 -11.47 -1.81 2.15
N LEU A 227 -11.32 -1.98 0.84
CA LEU A 227 -10.25 -1.35 0.06
C LEU A 227 -10.33 0.18 0.08
N ARG A 228 -11.53 0.76 0.02
CA ARG A 228 -11.74 2.21 0.07
C ARG A 228 -11.24 2.81 1.38
N ASP A 229 -11.61 2.22 2.50
CA ASP A 229 -11.21 2.71 3.83
C ASP A 229 -9.75 2.37 4.13
N CYS A 230 -9.27 1.20 3.70
CA CYS A 230 -7.86 0.81 3.76
C CYS A 230 -6.94 1.82 3.06
N ARG A 231 -7.34 2.30 1.87
CA ARG A 231 -6.63 3.36 1.13
C ARG A 231 -6.68 4.70 1.84
N TYR A 232 -7.84 5.06 2.39
CA TYR A 232 -8.01 6.30 3.17
C TYR A 232 -7.06 6.32 4.38
N PHE A 233 -6.97 5.22 5.13
CA PHE A 233 -6.07 5.12 6.27
C PHE A 233 -4.60 4.86 5.88
N ASN A 234 -4.31 4.64 4.60
CA ASN A 234 -2.98 4.37 4.05
C ASN A 234 -2.35 3.07 4.59
N PHE A 235 -3.14 2.01 4.76
CA PHE A 235 -2.65 0.67 5.12
C PHE A 235 -2.25 -0.12 3.87
N LYS A 236 -1.08 0.19 3.28
CA LYS A 236 -0.66 -0.41 2.00
C LYS A 236 -0.43 -1.92 2.09
N GLY A 237 0.06 -2.41 3.22
CA GLY A 237 0.24 -3.86 3.43
C GLY A 237 -1.10 -4.60 3.43
N VAL A 238 -2.08 -4.07 4.17
CA VAL A 238 -3.45 -4.62 4.18
C VAL A 238 -4.12 -4.52 2.82
N GLU A 239 -3.92 -3.42 2.08
CA GLU A 239 -4.44 -3.25 0.72
C GLU A 239 -3.97 -4.39 -0.19
N GLN A 240 -2.68 -4.72 -0.15
CA GLN A 240 -2.09 -5.80 -0.94
C GLN A 240 -2.63 -7.19 -0.56
N ARG A 241 -3.01 -7.41 0.71
CA ARG A 241 -3.68 -8.64 1.15
C ARG A 241 -5.14 -8.72 0.66
N LEU A 242 -5.81 -7.57 0.57
CA LEU A 242 -7.22 -7.47 0.17
C LEU A 242 -7.45 -7.52 -1.35
N ILE A 243 -6.44 -7.23 -2.17
CA ILE A 243 -6.55 -7.31 -3.63
C ILE A 243 -6.89 -8.76 -4.04
N PRO A 244 -7.84 -8.97 -4.99
CA PRO A 244 -8.10 -10.29 -5.54
C PRO A 244 -6.86 -10.86 -6.23
N HIS A 245 -6.42 -12.03 -5.78
CA HIS A 245 -5.30 -12.75 -6.35
C HIS A 245 -5.45 -14.26 -6.11
N ALA A 246 -4.75 -15.05 -6.91
CA ALA A 246 -4.56 -16.48 -6.67
C ALA A 246 -3.10 -16.84 -6.91
N ILE A 247 -2.47 -17.51 -5.94
CA ILE A 247 -1.13 -18.06 -6.07
C ILE A 247 -1.26 -19.58 -6.15
N VAL A 248 -0.77 -20.18 -7.24
CA VAL A 248 -0.90 -21.61 -7.52
C VAL A 248 0.42 -22.15 -8.06
N PHE A 249 0.76 -23.39 -7.72
CA PHE A 249 1.89 -24.08 -8.34
C PHE A 249 1.44 -24.78 -9.62
N ASN A 250 1.95 -24.34 -10.76
CA ASN A 250 1.74 -24.97 -12.05
C ASN A 250 2.71 -26.14 -12.23
N LEU A 251 2.20 -27.36 -12.03
CA LEU A 251 2.98 -28.60 -12.14
C LEU A 251 3.54 -28.84 -13.55
N ALA A 252 2.82 -28.43 -14.60
CA ALA A 252 3.27 -28.63 -15.99
C ALA A 252 4.49 -27.78 -16.33
N ARG A 253 4.60 -26.58 -15.74
CA ARG A 253 5.74 -25.67 -15.91
C ARG A 253 6.80 -25.82 -14.81
N GLY A 254 6.45 -26.42 -13.68
CA GLY A 254 7.29 -26.46 -12.48
C GLY A 254 7.51 -25.07 -11.87
N LYS A 255 6.53 -24.17 -11.99
CA LYS A 255 6.61 -22.77 -11.55
C LYS A 255 5.43 -22.41 -10.65
N GLU A 256 5.67 -21.52 -9.70
CA GLU A 256 4.58 -20.87 -8.98
C GLU A 256 4.12 -19.63 -9.76
N GLU A 257 2.82 -19.51 -9.95
CA GLU A 257 2.17 -18.45 -10.71
C GLU A 257 1.30 -17.60 -9.79
N ILE A 258 1.20 -16.32 -10.09
CA ILE A 258 0.25 -15.41 -9.45
C ILE A 258 -0.69 -14.78 -10.49
N VAL A 259 -1.99 -14.95 -10.27
CA VAL A 259 -3.04 -14.30 -11.06
C VAL A 259 -3.45 -13.00 -10.37
N VAL A 260 -3.27 -11.85 -11.03
CA VAL A 260 -3.65 -10.52 -10.52
C VAL A 260 -4.20 -9.65 -11.66
N ARG A 261 -5.17 -8.79 -11.36
CA ARG A 261 -5.73 -7.84 -12.35
C ARG A 261 -4.73 -6.72 -12.66
N LEU A 262 -4.67 -6.28 -13.93
CA LEU A 262 -3.82 -5.17 -14.36
C LEU A 262 -4.04 -3.88 -13.54
N ARG A 263 -5.28 -3.64 -13.10
CA ARG A 263 -5.62 -2.47 -12.27
C ARG A 263 -5.00 -2.49 -10.86
N ASP A 264 -4.60 -3.66 -10.38
CA ASP A 264 -4.12 -3.88 -9.03
C ASP A 264 -2.58 -4.05 -8.96
N ILE A 265 -1.89 -4.02 -10.10
CA ILE A 265 -0.43 -4.14 -10.16
C ILE A 265 0.28 -2.86 -9.70
N LEU A 266 1.30 -3.04 -8.86
CA LEU A 266 2.21 -1.99 -8.45
C LEU A 266 3.60 -2.15 -9.08
N LYS A 267 4.17 -1.04 -9.55
CA LYS A 267 5.48 -1.01 -10.23
C LYS A 267 6.63 -1.64 -9.43
N SER A 268 6.58 -1.54 -8.10
CA SER A 268 7.63 -2.06 -7.21
C SER A 268 7.65 -3.59 -7.13
N GLY A 269 6.54 -4.25 -7.44
CA GLY A 269 6.42 -5.70 -7.40
C GLY A 269 6.90 -6.40 -8.68
N ILE A 270 7.20 -5.66 -9.75
CA ILE A 270 7.54 -6.22 -11.06
C ILE A 270 9.03 -6.55 -11.11
N SER A 271 9.33 -7.76 -11.60
CA SER A 271 10.66 -8.25 -11.91
C SER A 271 10.64 -9.05 -13.22
N VAL A 272 11.80 -9.29 -13.83
CA VAL A 272 11.93 -10.14 -15.02
C VAL A 272 12.91 -11.26 -14.70
N ALA A 273 12.48 -12.50 -14.85
CA ALA A 273 13.32 -13.69 -14.71
C ALA A 273 13.80 -14.13 -16.11
N GLY A 274 15.11 -14.08 -16.33
CA GLY A 274 15.71 -14.56 -17.58
C GLY A 274 15.70 -16.08 -17.65
N GLU A 275 15.27 -16.62 -18.78
CA GLU A 275 15.28 -18.04 -19.13
C GLU A 275 15.85 -18.22 -20.55
N PRO A 276 17.15 -17.94 -20.75
CA PRO A 276 17.75 -17.98 -22.07
C PRO A 276 17.65 -19.39 -22.65
N THR A 277 17.25 -19.47 -23.92
CA THR A 277 17.23 -20.72 -24.69
C THR A 277 18.26 -20.65 -25.81
N ALA A 278 18.64 -21.80 -26.38
CA ALA A 278 19.56 -21.84 -27.51
C ALA A 278 19.06 -21.05 -28.73
N GLY A 279 17.73 -20.91 -28.88
CA GLY A 279 17.09 -20.12 -29.94
C GLY A 279 16.88 -18.65 -29.61
N ASP A 280 16.86 -18.28 -28.33
CA ASP A 280 16.64 -16.90 -27.88
C ASP A 280 17.36 -16.63 -26.53
N PRO A 281 18.53 -15.96 -26.58
CA PRO A 281 19.30 -15.60 -25.38
C PRO A 281 18.62 -14.56 -24.49
N PHE A 282 17.62 -13.85 -24.98
CA PHE A 282 16.91 -12.81 -24.24
C PHE A 282 15.56 -13.27 -23.68
N MET A 283 15.24 -14.56 -23.86
CA MET A 283 13.99 -15.12 -23.37
C MET A 283 13.87 -14.97 -21.86
N GLY A 284 12.68 -14.58 -21.39
CA GLY A 284 12.38 -14.48 -19.97
C GLY A 284 10.91 -14.26 -19.70
N TRP A 285 10.53 -14.32 -18.44
CA TRP A 285 9.15 -14.13 -17.99
C TRP A 285 9.06 -12.99 -16.98
N VAL A 286 7.97 -12.24 -17.05
CA VAL A 286 7.69 -11.21 -16.04
C VAL A 286 7.14 -11.90 -14.79
N ASN A 287 7.74 -11.57 -13.65
CA ASN A 287 7.31 -12.04 -12.34
C ASN A 287 6.74 -10.89 -11.51
N TYR A 288 5.84 -11.22 -10.60
CA TYR A 288 5.21 -10.28 -9.68
C TYR A 288 5.26 -10.77 -8.23
N ALA A 289 5.66 -9.87 -7.33
CA ALA A 289 5.53 -10.03 -5.88
C ALA A 289 4.64 -8.89 -5.36
N ARG A 290 3.59 -9.19 -4.59
CA ARG A 290 2.79 -8.14 -3.97
C ARG A 290 3.66 -7.40 -2.94
N PRO A 291 3.86 -6.09 -3.09
CA PRO A 291 4.68 -5.32 -2.17
C PRO A 291 4.23 -5.51 -0.71
N TYR A 292 5.18 -5.55 0.22
CA TYR A 292 4.95 -5.69 1.66
C TYR A 292 4.40 -7.05 2.14
N VAL A 293 3.91 -7.91 1.25
CA VAL A 293 3.25 -9.16 1.60
C VAL A 293 4.05 -10.38 1.16
N ASP A 294 4.50 -10.39 -0.09
CA ASP A 294 5.19 -11.56 -0.64
C ASP A 294 6.70 -11.48 -0.45
N ALA A 295 7.30 -12.59 -0.01
CA ALA A 295 8.76 -12.69 0.17
C ALA A 295 9.52 -12.94 -1.15
N LYS A 296 8.85 -13.48 -2.17
CA LYS A 296 9.42 -13.80 -3.48
C LYS A 296 8.45 -13.44 -4.61
N GLY A 297 8.98 -13.32 -5.83
CA GLY A 297 8.18 -13.10 -7.04
C GLY A 297 7.71 -14.41 -7.67
N TYR A 298 6.48 -14.41 -8.18
CA TYR A 298 5.84 -15.52 -8.87
C TYR A 298 5.68 -15.19 -10.36
N GLU A 299 5.62 -16.17 -11.25
CA GLU A 299 5.37 -15.93 -12.68
C GLU A 299 4.00 -15.25 -12.85
N LEU A 300 3.98 -14.09 -13.52
CA LEU A 300 2.78 -13.25 -13.57
C LEU A 300 1.80 -13.77 -14.63
N VAL A 301 0.59 -14.07 -14.17
CA VAL A 301 -0.60 -14.22 -15.01
C VAL A 301 -1.45 -12.95 -14.85
N LEU A 302 -1.35 -12.07 -15.83
CA LEU A 302 -2.04 -10.80 -15.86
C LEU A 302 -3.50 -10.99 -16.28
N GLU A 303 -4.44 -10.53 -15.48
CA GLU A 303 -5.86 -10.48 -15.85
C GLU A 303 -6.26 -9.09 -16.36
N VAL A 304 -6.85 -9.03 -17.55
CA VAL A 304 -7.43 -7.83 -18.16
C VAL A 304 -8.90 -8.08 -18.45
N ASP A 305 -9.76 -7.20 -17.98
CA ASP A 305 -11.22 -7.30 -18.06
C ASP A 305 -11.86 -6.00 -18.57
N GLY A 306 -13.18 -6.04 -18.83
CA GLY A 306 -13.97 -4.85 -19.14
C GLY A 306 -14.03 -4.48 -20.62
N GLU A 307 -13.90 -5.46 -21.52
CA GLU A 307 -14.06 -5.26 -22.98
C GLU A 307 -13.11 -4.19 -23.56
N SER A 308 -11.98 -3.97 -22.90
CA SER A 308 -11.00 -2.92 -23.21
C SER A 308 -9.86 -3.38 -24.12
N THR A 309 -9.94 -4.60 -24.66
CA THR A 309 -8.89 -5.20 -25.48
C THR A 309 -9.50 -5.76 -26.75
N ARG A 310 -8.90 -5.40 -27.89
CA ARG A 310 -9.24 -5.89 -29.22
C ARG A 310 -8.07 -6.70 -29.75
N LEU A 311 -8.34 -7.89 -30.28
CA LEU A 311 -7.36 -8.73 -30.96
C LEU A 311 -7.61 -8.65 -32.46
N ARG A 312 -6.56 -8.39 -33.21
CA ARG A 312 -6.54 -8.49 -34.67
C ARG A 312 -5.67 -9.66 -35.07
N TYR A 313 -6.16 -10.52 -35.94
CA TYR A 313 -5.37 -11.60 -36.50
C TYR A 313 -5.63 -11.71 -38.01
N GLY A 314 -4.56 -12.01 -38.75
CA GLY A 314 -4.63 -12.14 -40.19
C GLY A 314 -5.08 -13.55 -40.59
N THR A 315 -6.14 -13.64 -41.38
CA THR A 315 -6.49 -14.87 -42.09
C THR A 315 -5.51 -15.03 -43.26
N ARG A 316 -4.36 -15.70 -43.01
CA ARG A 316 -3.22 -15.92 -43.92
C ARG A 316 -2.44 -14.65 -44.34
N SER A 317 -1.16 -14.60 -43.97
CA SER A 317 -0.15 -13.89 -44.76
C SER A 317 1.17 -14.67 -44.76
N GLY A 318 1.42 -15.38 -45.88
CA GLY A 318 2.55 -15.10 -46.77
C GLY A 318 3.99 -15.03 -46.23
N TYR A 319 4.29 -15.37 -44.99
CA TYR A 319 5.66 -15.55 -44.52
C TYR A 319 6.04 -17.02 -44.57
N GLY A 320 7.17 -17.28 -45.24
CA GLY A 320 7.63 -18.58 -45.70
C GLY A 320 7.53 -19.71 -44.69
N GLY A 321 7.23 -20.89 -45.22
CA GLY A 321 6.94 -22.08 -44.46
C GLY A 321 8.09 -22.59 -43.61
N GLY A 322 7.71 -23.45 -42.67
CA GLY A 322 8.62 -24.28 -41.90
C GLY A 322 8.21 -24.40 -40.44
N GLY A 323 7.20 -25.21 -40.15
CA GLY A 323 6.95 -25.69 -38.79
C GLY A 323 5.48 -25.91 -38.50
N GLY A 324 5.04 -27.17 -38.59
CA GLY A 324 3.77 -27.60 -38.00
C GLY A 324 3.76 -27.29 -36.51
N GLY A 325 2.73 -26.59 -36.06
CA GLY A 325 2.51 -26.26 -34.67
C GLY A 325 1.35 -25.29 -34.58
N GLY A 326 0.29 -25.67 -33.85
CA GLY A 326 -0.95 -24.91 -33.68
C GLY A 326 -0.80 -23.60 -32.89
N VAL A 327 0.20 -22.78 -33.21
CA VAL A 327 0.48 -21.49 -32.60
C VAL A 327 -0.01 -20.38 -33.53
N MET A 328 -0.95 -19.57 -33.04
CA MET A 328 -1.55 -18.45 -33.75
C MET A 328 -0.99 -17.13 -33.22
N HIS A 329 -0.60 -16.25 -34.14
CA HIS A 329 -0.12 -14.91 -33.82
C HIS A 329 -1.22 -13.88 -34.02
N ALA A 330 -1.42 -13.02 -33.02
CA ALA A 330 -2.37 -11.93 -33.05
C ALA A 330 -1.73 -10.63 -32.56
N ARG A 331 -2.44 -9.52 -32.70
CA ARG A 331 -2.04 -8.19 -32.25
C ARG A 331 -3.12 -7.61 -31.35
N ALA A 332 -2.73 -7.23 -30.13
CA ALA A 332 -3.61 -6.64 -29.14
C ALA A 332 -3.55 -5.10 -29.17
N GLU A 333 -4.74 -4.51 -29.25
CA GLU A 333 -5.00 -3.09 -29.05
C GLU A 333 -5.73 -2.89 -27.72
N PHE A 334 -5.29 -1.93 -26.91
CA PHE A 334 -5.88 -1.61 -25.61
C PHE A 334 -6.55 -0.24 -25.64
N PHE A 335 -7.67 -0.10 -24.93
CA PHE A 335 -8.48 1.12 -24.89
C PHE A 335 -8.63 1.69 -23.47
N GLY A 336 -9.01 2.97 -23.39
CA GLY A 336 -9.35 3.65 -22.15
C GLY A 336 -8.24 3.61 -21.09
N GLU A 337 -8.63 3.40 -19.83
CA GLU A 337 -7.69 3.31 -18.70
C GLU A 337 -6.72 2.13 -18.84
N MET A 338 -7.15 1.00 -19.43
CA MET A 338 -6.31 -0.18 -19.61
C MET A 338 -5.17 0.07 -20.60
N ARG A 339 -5.37 0.91 -21.62
CA ARG A 339 -4.28 1.39 -22.49
C ARG A 339 -3.18 2.05 -21.67
N VAL A 340 -3.55 3.02 -20.82
CA VAL A 340 -2.58 3.78 -20.00
C VAL A 340 -1.85 2.86 -19.02
N ARG A 341 -2.56 1.92 -18.39
CA ARG A 341 -1.96 0.98 -17.44
C ARG A 341 -1.02 -0.02 -18.12
N MET A 342 -1.41 -0.55 -19.28
CA MET A 342 -0.56 -1.45 -20.06
C MET A 342 0.71 -0.74 -20.54
N THR A 343 0.60 0.50 -21.05
CA THR A 343 1.78 1.32 -21.41
C THR A 343 2.73 1.46 -20.22
N LYS A 344 2.21 1.86 -19.06
CA LYS A 344 3.02 2.02 -17.83
C LYS A 344 3.67 0.70 -17.38
N LEU A 345 2.97 -0.42 -17.52
CA LEU A 345 3.50 -1.74 -17.22
C LEU A 345 4.71 -2.05 -18.13
N LEU A 346 4.56 -1.88 -19.44
CA LEU A 346 5.65 -2.08 -20.40
C LEU A 346 6.81 -1.11 -20.17
N ASP A 347 6.55 0.17 -19.84
CA ASP A 347 7.60 1.13 -19.48
C ASP A 347 8.39 0.67 -18.24
N VAL A 348 7.71 0.16 -17.21
CA VAL A 348 8.38 -0.37 -16.01
C VAL A 348 9.23 -1.58 -16.36
N ILE A 349 8.73 -2.51 -17.18
CA ILE A 349 9.49 -3.68 -17.64
C ILE A 349 10.70 -3.24 -18.47
N ALA A 350 10.54 -2.28 -19.39
CA ALA A 350 11.63 -1.75 -20.22
C ALA A 350 12.74 -1.13 -19.37
N ASN A 351 12.36 -0.35 -18.35
CA ASN A 351 13.30 0.22 -17.39
C ASN A 351 14.03 -0.88 -16.59
N LYS A 352 13.34 -1.96 -16.20
CA LYS A 352 13.97 -3.11 -15.51
C LYS A 352 14.95 -3.88 -16.40
N LEU A 353 14.74 -3.84 -17.71
CA LEU A 353 15.63 -4.39 -18.72
C LEU A 353 16.74 -3.42 -19.18
N ASN A 354 16.83 -2.23 -18.56
CA ASN A 354 17.77 -1.16 -18.92
C ASN A 354 17.69 -0.70 -20.38
N LEU A 355 16.48 -0.70 -20.95
CA LEU A 355 16.23 -0.18 -22.30
C LEU A 355 16.11 1.36 -22.29
N PRO A 356 16.31 2.03 -23.45
CA PRO A 356 16.19 3.48 -23.54
C PRO A 356 14.80 3.97 -23.10
N PRO A 357 14.71 5.08 -22.36
CA PRO A 357 13.44 5.64 -21.93
C PRO A 357 12.50 5.94 -23.10
N THR A 358 11.22 5.66 -22.92
CA THR A 358 10.14 5.93 -23.88
C THR A 358 10.09 7.38 -24.37
N GLN A 359 10.47 8.35 -23.51
CA GLN A 359 10.57 9.76 -23.88
C GLN A 359 11.66 10.03 -24.94
N GLN A 360 12.76 9.29 -24.92
CA GLN A 360 13.82 9.41 -25.92
C GLN A 360 13.36 8.83 -27.26
N LEU A 361 12.65 7.69 -27.26
CA LEU A 361 12.03 7.15 -28.48
C LEU A 361 10.97 8.10 -29.05
N MET A 362 10.13 8.68 -28.20
CA MET A 362 9.11 9.63 -28.62
C MET A 362 9.72 10.92 -29.19
N GLY A 363 10.83 11.40 -28.63
CA GLY A 363 11.61 12.50 -29.19
C GLY A 363 12.25 12.19 -30.54
N LEU A 364 12.69 10.95 -30.77
CA LEU A 364 13.20 10.47 -32.05
C LEU A 364 12.09 10.36 -33.11
N LEU A 365 10.91 9.88 -32.73
CA LEU A 365 9.73 9.83 -33.61
C LEU A 365 9.26 11.24 -34.01
N MET A 366 9.29 12.19 -33.07
CA MET A 366 9.00 13.60 -33.35
C MET A 366 10.02 14.25 -34.30
N ALA A 367 11.29 13.84 -34.22
CA ALA A 367 12.35 14.33 -35.10
C ALA A 367 12.25 13.77 -36.54
N GLN A 368 11.54 12.66 -36.74
CA GLN A 368 11.31 12.04 -38.06
C GLN A 368 10.08 12.59 -38.82
N GLY A 369 9.36 13.57 -38.26
CA GLY A 369 8.37 14.35 -39.02
C GLY A 369 7.00 13.70 -39.20
N GLU A 370 6.63 12.72 -38.36
CA GLU A 370 5.24 12.26 -38.26
C GLU A 370 4.45 13.20 -37.34
N GLY A 371 3.43 13.86 -37.90
CA GLY A 371 2.64 14.90 -37.25
C GLY A 371 1.71 14.42 -36.12
N GLU A 372 1.32 15.39 -35.29
CA GLU A 372 0.54 15.31 -34.03
C GLU A 372 1.17 14.47 -32.91
N SER A 373 1.22 15.04 -31.70
CA SER A 373 1.79 14.38 -30.52
C SER A 373 1.05 13.08 -30.21
N PRO A 374 1.66 11.90 -30.40
CA PRO A 374 0.96 10.64 -30.15
C PRO A 374 0.76 10.46 -28.65
N SER A 375 -0.49 10.28 -28.24
CA SER A 375 -0.83 9.95 -26.85
C SER A 375 -0.14 8.64 -26.43
N PRO A 376 0.39 8.54 -25.20
CA PRO A 376 1.14 7.37 -24.75
C PRO A 376 0.35 6.07 -24.96
N SER A 377 0.92 5.16 -25.75
CA SER A 377 0.34 3.87 -26.13
C SER A 377 1.34 2.75 -25.83
N PRO A 378 0.89 1.48 -25.65
CA PRO A 378 1.79 0.35 -25.50
C PRO A 378 2.83 0.27 -26.62
N GLY A 379 2.43 0.59 -27.85
CA GLY A 379 3.32 0.60 -29.02
C GLY A 379 4.33 1.75 -29.08
N ASN A 380 4.22 2.76 -28.21
CA ASN A 380 5.24 3.78 -28.06
C ASN A 380 6.39 3.31 -27.16
N THR A 381 6.26 2.18 -26.46
CA THR A 381 7.30 1.65 -25.57
C THR A 381 8.37 0.87 -26.36
N PRO A 382 9.60 0.75 -25.84
CA PRO A 382 10.65 -0.05 -26.49
C PRO A 382 10.30 -1.54 -26.67
N LEU A 383 9.32 -2.03 -25.91
CA LEU A 383 8.96 -3.45 -25.85
C LEU A 383 7.82 -3.84 -26.78
N SER A 384 7.20 -2.91 -27.50
CA SER A 384 6.10 -3.21 -28.42
C SER A 384 6.16 -2.36 -29.67
N GLU A 385 5.78 -2.97 -30.79
CA GLU A 385 5.37 -2.25 -32.01
C GLU A 385 3.98 -1.63 -31.80
N ASP A 386 3.41 -0.96 -32.81
CA ASP A 386 2.15 -0.22 -32.71
C ASP A 386 1.00 -0.99 -32.02
N LEU A 387 0.96 -2.32 -32.18
CA LEU A 387 0.10 -3.23 -31.43
C LEU A 387 0.93 -4.30 -30.69
N VAL A 388 0.50 -4.63 -29.47
CA VAL A 388 1.21 -5.60 -28.61
C VAL A 388 1.09 -6.99 -29.20
N LYS A 389 2.20 -7.70 -29.34
CA LYS A 389 2.22 -9.06 -29.89
C LYS A 389 1.52 -10.04 -28.96
N VAL A 390 0.66 -10.87 -29.53
CA VAL A 390 -0.08 -11.92 -28.83
C VAL A 390 0.27 -13.27 -29.44
N VAL A 391 0.44 -14.26 -28.58
CA VAL A 391 0.66 -15.66 -28.95
C VAL A 391 -0.46 -16.50 -28.32
N ILE A 392 -1.20 -17.20 -29.17
CA ILE A 392 -2.17 -18.22 -28.78
C ILE A 392 -1.53 -19.55 -29.12
N ASP A 393 -1.23 -20.36 -28.10
CA ASP A 393 -0.58 -21.67 -28.26
C ASP A 393 -1.56 -22.83 -27.99
N SER A 394 -1.05 -24.07 -28.00
CA SER A 394 -1.87 -25.26 -27.74
C SER A 394 -2.42 -25.34 -26.30
N ASP A 395 -1.79 -24.64 -25.36
CA ASP A 395 -2.16 -24.66 -23.94
C ASP A 395 -3.17 -23.55 -23.60
N SER A 396 -3.50 -22.71 -24.58
CA SER A 396 -4.41 -21.58 -24.47
C SER A 396 -5.87 -22.02 -24.46
N SER A 397 -6.61 -21.69 -23.40
CA SER A 397 -8.06 -21.94 -23.32
C SER A 397 -8.86 -20.76 -23.88
N VAL A 398 -9.51 -20.91 -25.05
CA VAL A 398 -10.31 -19.84 -25.67
C VAL A 398 -11.79 -20.20 -25.69
N VAL A 399 -12.64 -19.25 -25.27
CA VAL A 399 -14.10 -19.30 -25.41
C VAL A 399 -14.52 -18.19 -26.36
N LEU A 400 -15.07 -18.57 -27.52
CA LEU A 400 -15.57 -17.66 -28.55
C LEU A 400 -17.09 -17.70 -28.58
N ASP A 401 -17.73 -16.55 -28.37
CA ASP A 401 -19.18 -16.41 -28.35
C ASP A 401 -19.88 -17.41 -27.40
N GLY A 402 -19.22 -17.70 -26.27
CA GLY A 402 -19.73 -18.60 -25.23
C GLY A 402 -19.50 -20.09 -25.50
N LYS A 403 -18.79 -20.44 -26.58
CA LYS A 403 -18.45 -21.82 -26.93
C LYS A 403 -16.93 -22.03 -26.87
N PRO A 404 -16.45 -23.19 -26.41
CA PRO A 404 -15.04 -23.53 -26.53
C PRO A 404 -14.58 -23.42 -27.99
N TRP A 405 -13.49 -22.71 -28.21
CA TRP A 405 -12.85 -22.56 -29.52
C TRP A 405 -11.56 -23.38 -29.54
N ALA A 406 -11.36 -24.12 -30.63
CA ALA A 406 -10.12 -24.81 -30.92
C ALA A 406 -9.65 -24.42 -32.33
N PRO A 407 -8.33 -24.30 -32.58
CA PRO A 407 -7.81 -24.14 -33.93
C PRO A 407 -8.27 -25.34 -34.76
N SER A 408 -9.04 -25.10 -35.82
CA SER A 408 -9.52 -26.17 -36.69
C SER A 408 -8.34 -26.79 -37.45
N ALA A 409 -8.08 -28.09 -37.25
CA ALA A 409 -7.12 -28.88 -38.03
C ALA A 409 -7.60 -29.17 -39.47
N GLU A 410 -8.82 -28.75 -39.83
CA GLU A 410 -9.54 -29.20 -41.03
C GLU A 410 -9.06 -28.58 -42.36
N GLU A 411 -8.03 -27.73 -42.38
CA GLU A 411 -7.42 -27.24 -43.63
C GLU A 411 -6.19 -28.06 -44.11
N GLU A 412 -5.69 -29.00 -43.31
CA GLU A 412 -4.58 -29.88 -43.73
C GLU A 412 -5.00 -31.02 -44.67
N ASP A 413 -6.28 -31.45 -44.63
CA ASP A 413 -6.75 -32.64 -45.37
C ASP A 413 -7.19 -32.39 -46.83
N LEU A 414 -7.17 -31.13 -47.32
CA LEU A 414 -7.58 -30.81 -48.70
C LEU A 414 -6.46 -30.97 -49.75
N TRP A 415 -5.27 -31.42 -49.36
CA TRP A 415 -4.14 -31.68 -50.28
C TRP A 415 -3.83 -33.17 -50.48
N GLY A 416 -4.70 -34.08 -50.01
CA GLY A 416 -4.68 -35.50 -50.36
C GLY A 416 -5.68 -35.79 -51.49
N GLY A 417 -5.19 -36.02 -52.70
CA GLY A 417 -6.02 -36.19 -53.89
C GLY A 417 -7.05 -37.33 -53.81
N GLY A 418 -8.25 -37.08 -54.34
CA GLY A 418 -9.25 -38.13 -54.59
C GLY A 418 -10.70 -37.65 -54.65
N HIS A 419 -11.12 -37.16 -55.82
CA HIS A 419 -12.50 -37.12 -56.36
C HIS A 419 -13.68 -36.87 -55.37
N ILE A 420 -14.13 -35.61 -55.27
CA ILE A 420 -15.39 -35.26 -54.61
C ILE A 420 -16.51 -35.13 -55.65
N ASP A 421 -17.57 -35.90 -55.44
CA ASP A 421 -18.86 -35.81 -56.12
C ASP A 421 -19.60 -34.54 -55.67
N SER A 422 -20.17 -33.81 -56.63
CA SER A 422 -20.52 -32.39 -56.55
C SER A 422 -21.90 -32.10 -55.91
N SER A 423 -22.30 -32.80 -54.85
CA SER A 423 -23.71 -32.75 -54.39
C SER A 423 -24.00 -32.29 -52.96
N LEU A 424 -23.04 -31.86 -52.12
CA LEU A 424 -23.37 -31.48 -50.71
C LEU A 424 -22.87 -30.13 -50.20
N MET A 425 -22.53 -29.18 -51.08
CA MET A 425 -22.31 -27.79 -50.65
C MET A 425 -23.63 -27.00 -50.61
N SER A 426 -24.35 -27.09 -49.48
CA SER A 426 -25.44 -26.16 -49.16
C SER A 426 -25.39 -25.67 -47.72
N ARG A 427 -24.45 -24.74 -47.44
CA ARG A 427 -24.64 -23.70 -46.41
C ARG A 427 -24.17 -22.36 -46.97
N LYS A 428 -25.13 -21.71 -47.62
CA LYS A 428 -25.12 -20.38 -48.23
C LYS A 428 -24.63 -19.30 -47.23
N ARG A 429 -23.36 -18.91 -47.28
CA ARG A 429 -22.90 -17.59 -46.79
C ARG A 429 -23.51 -16.52 -47.70
N ARG A 430 -24.27 -15.62 -47.11
CA ARG A 430 -24.91 -14.50 -47.81
C ARG A 430 -23.82 -13.46 -48.12
N ARG A 431 -23.64 -13.21 -49.41
CA ARG A 431 -22.71 -12.25 -50.04
C ARG A 431 -22.86 -10.86 -49.41
N ALA A 432 -21.78 -10.33 -48.85
CA ALA A 432 -21.56 -8.92 -48.54
C ALA A 432 -20.23 -8.50 -49.21
N GLU A 433 -20.18 -7.25 -49.63
CA GLU A 433 -19.35 -6.68 -50.69
C GLU A 433 -17.83 -6.85 -50.55
N GLU A 434 -17.18 -6.97 -51.70
CA GLU A 434 -15.73 -6.95 -51.89
C GLU A 434 -15.14 -5.59 -51.52
N GLY A 435 -14.16 -5.58 -50.61
CA GLY A 435 -13.31 -4.42 -50.34
C GLY A 435 -12.40 -4.63 -49.13
N GLN A 436 -11.14 -5.01 -49.40
CA GLN A 436 -9.99 -5.14 -48.48
C GLN A 436 -9.92 -6.45 -47.66
N GLY A 437 -8.75 -7.09 -47.68
CA GLY A 437 -8.49 -8.40 -47.05
C GLY A 437 -8.83 -8.36 -45.55
N GLY A 438 -9.79 -9.19 -45.16
CA GLY A 438 -10.39 -9.14 -43.82
C GLY A 438 -9.43 -9.60 -42.74
N GLU A 439 -8.84 -8.66 -42.00
CA GLU A 439 -8.39 -8.94 -40.64
C GLU A 439 -9.61 -9.34 -39.81
N GLU A 440 -9.59 -10.54 -39.25
CA GLU A 440 -10.63 -10.95 -38.30
C GLU A 440 -10.33 -10.31 -36.93
N GLU A 441 -11.38 -9.80 -36.30
CA GLU A 441 -11.29 -9.02 -35.06
C GLU A 441 -12.07 -9.70 -33.94
N TRP A 442 -11.44 -9.86 -32.77
CA TRP A 442 -12.10 -10.31 -31.55
C TRP A 442 -12.08 -9.23 -30.47
N ILE A 443 -13.21 -9.09 -29.76
CA ILE A 443 -13.32 -8.24 -28.57
C ILE A 443 -13.16 -9.11 -27.33
N VAL A 444 -12.14 -8.84 -26.52
CA VAL A 444 -11.86 -9.62 -25.30
C VAL A 444 -12.72 -9.11 -24.15
N ARG A 445 -13.67 -9.92 -23.69
CA ARG A 445 -14.47 -9.64 -22.49
C ARG A 445 -13.59 -9.73 -21.24
N ARG A 446 -12.81 -10.81 -21.14
CA ARG A 446 -11.85 -11.09 -20.06
C ARG A 446 -10.72 -11.97 -20.59
N GLY A 447 -9.48 -11.63 -20.26
CA GLY A 447 -8.31 -12.39 -20.68
C GLY A 447 -7.27 -12.51 -19.58
N GLN A 448 -6.60 -13.67 -19.55
CA GLN A 448 -5.45 -13.96 -18.71
C GLN A 448 -4.23 -14.20 -19.59
N TRP A 449 -3.14 -13.51 -19.28
CA TRP A 449 -1.95 -13.41 -20.13
C TRP A 449 -0.68 -13.63 -19.31
N ARG A 450 0.21 -14.50 -19.76
CA ARG A 450 1.61 -14.49 -19.30
C ARG A 450 2.39 -13.49 -20.15
N LEU A 451 3.34 -12.81 -19.53
CA LEU A 451 4.18 -11.83 -20.21
C LEU A 451 5.56 -12.44 -20.46
N ARG A 452 5.87 -12.68 -21.74
CA ARG A 452 7.15 -13.23 -22.19
C ARG A 452 8.00 -12.13 -22.80
N ILE A 453 9.24 -12.03 -22.34
CA ILE A 453 10.30 -11.24 -23.00
C ILE A 453 11.02 -12.16 -23.98
N GLN A 454 11.28 -11.66 -25.17
CA GLN A 454 11.99 -12.41 -26.21
C GLN A 454 12.83 -11.49 -27.09
N GLY A 455 13.89 -12.02 -27.68
CA GLY A 455 14.72 -11.31 -28.64
C GLY A 455 13.96 -11.01 -29.94
N THR A 456 14.20 -9.83 -30.52
CA THR A 456 13.66 -9.46 -31.83
C THR A 456 14.75 -8.93 -32.74
N ARG A 457 14.71 -9.33 -34.03
CA ARG A 457 15.68 -8.88 -35.04
C ARG A 457 15.26 -7.58 -35.72
N ASN A 458 13.96 -7.27 -35.74
CA ASN A 458 13.38 -6.15 -36.48
C ASN A 458 12.55 -5.19 -35.59
N GLY A 459 12.67 -5.31 -34.26
CA GLY A 459 11.91 -4.47 -33.33
C GLY A 459 12.58 -3.14 -32.99
N LYS A 460 11.84 -2.26 -32.30
CA LYS A 460 12.32 -0.94 -31.82
C LYS A 460 13.49 -1.06 -30.82
N ALA A 461 13.63 -2.21 -30.15
CA ALA A 461 14.72 -2.56 -29.26
C ALA A 461 15.20 -4.00 -29.55
N ALA A 462 16.28 -4.43 -28.88
CA ALA A 462 16.80 -5.79 -29.00
C ALA A 462 15.84 -6.88 -28.47
N VAL A 463 14.84 -6.49 -27.68
CA VAL A 463 13.85 -7.37 -27.05
C VAL A 463 12.45 -6.79 -27.19
N GLU A 464 11.45 -7.66 -27.27
CA GLU A 464 10.02 -7.32 -27.27
C GLU A 464 9.27 -8.07 -26.14
N CYS A 465 8.12 -7.55 -25.73
CA CYS A 465 7.21 -8.19 -24.79
C CYS A 465 6.01 -8.77 -25.54
N CYS A 466 5.79 -10.08 -25.38
CA CYS A 466 4.68 -10.82 -25.97
C CYS A 466 3.69 -11.26 -24.89
N LEU A 467 2.40 -11.09 -25.16
CA LEU A 467 1.33 -11.63 -24.34
C LEU A 467 1.02 -13.06 -24.79
N VAL A 468 1.37 -14.03 -23.96
CA VAL A 468 1.05 -15.44 -24.18
C VAL A 468 -0.29 -15.73 -23.51
N VAL A 469 -1.25 -16.26 -24.26
CA VAL A 469 -2.60 -16.50 -23.76
C VAL A 469 -2.60 -17.64 -22.76
N VAL A 470 -3.30 -17.44 -21.64
CA VAL A 470 -3.66 -18.51 -20.70
C VAL A 470 -5.13 -18.87 -20.88
N LYS A 471 -5.99 -17.84 -20.83
CA LYS A 471 -7.44 -17.99 -20.96
C LYS A 471 -8.05 -16.76 -21.59
N LEU A 472 -8.93 -16.94 -22.58
CA LEU A 472 -9.70 -15.86 -23.21
C LEU A 472 -11.19 -16.17 -23.22
N ASP A 473 -11.98 -15.14 -22.94
CA ASP A 473 -13.41 -15.06 -23.23
C ASP A 473 -13.60 -13.88 -24.20
N VAL A 474 -14.02 -14.18 -25.43
CA VAL A 474 -14.02 -13.25 -26.57
C VAL A 474 -15.34 -13.27 -27.34
N TYR A 475 -15.66 -12.12 -27.94
CA TYR A 475 -16.77 -11.96 -28.88
C TYR A 475 -16.25 -11.78 -30.31
N SER A 476 -16.86 -12.48 -31.27
CA SER A 476 -16.57 -12.33 -32.70
C SER A 476 -17.25 -11.11 -33.33
N SER A 477 -18.32 -10.60 -32.71
CA SER A 477 -19.13 -9.51 -33.26
C SER A 477 -19.97 -8.82 -32.19
N GLU A 478 -20.41 -7.60 -32.48
CA GLU A 478 -21.32 -6.84 -31.62
C GLU A 478 -22.66 -7.57 -31.39
N ARG A 479 -23.14 -8.32 -32.38
CA ARG A 479 -24.34 -9.16 -32.24
C ARG A 479 -24.11 -10.26 -31.20
N ALA A 480 -22.96 -10.95 -31.24
CA ALA A 480 -22.65 -12.01 -30.30
C ALA A 480 -22.46 -11.48 -28.88
N ARG A 481 -21.81 -10.31 -28.74
CA ARG A 481 -21.73 -9.57 -27.47
C ARG A 481 -23.10 -9.24 -26.90
N ASN A 482 -23.98 -8.66 -27.73
CA ASN A 482 -25.34 -8.30 -27.29
C ASN A 482 -26.19 -9.52 -26.92
N ALA A 483 -25.98 -10.67 -27.59
CA ALA A 483 -26.68 -11.91 -27.26
C ALA A 483 -26.33 -12.48 -25.88
N GLN A 484 -25.16 -12.13 -25.32
CA GLN A 484 -24.73 -12.59 -24.01
C GLN A 484 -24.98 -11.60 -22.86
N ARG A 485 -25.54 -10.42 -23.16
CA ARG A 485 -25.83 -9.42 -22.12
C ARG A 485 -27.05 -9.86 -21.29
N PRO A 486 -26.93 -9.99 -19.96
CA PRO A 486 -28.07 -10.23 -19.11
C PRO A 486 -28.94 -8.97 -19.00
N PHE A 487 -30.24 -9.15 -18.78
CA PHE A 487 -31.11 -8.06 -18.34
C PHE A 487 -30.86 -7.72 -16.87
N LEU A 488 -31.08 -6.47 -16.48
CA LEU A 488 -30.93 -6.06 -15.08
C LEU A 488 -32.01 -6.72 -14.23
N GLY A 489 -31.62 -7.30 -13.08
CA GLY A 489 -32.55 -7.82 -12.08
C GLY A 489 -33.14 -9.21 -12.36
N VAL A 490 -32.50 -10.00 -13.23
CA VAL A 490 -32.83 -11.41 -13.48
C VAL A 490 -31.79 -12.32 -12.85
#